data_AF-A0A536P2X5-F1
#
_entry.id   AF-A0A536P2X5-F1
#
_cell.length_a   1.000
_cell.length_b   1.000
_cell.length_c   1.000
_cell.angle_alpha   90.00
_cell.angle_beta   90.00
_cell.angle_gamma   90.00
#
_symmetry.space_group_name_H-M   'P 1'
#
loop_
_entity.id
_entity.type
_entity.pdbx_description
1 polymer ?
#
loop_
_entity_poly.entity_id
_entity_poly.type
_entity_poly.pdbx_seq_one_letter_code
_entity_poly.pdbx_strand_id
1 'polypeptide(L)' 'MADLPPTEEQLRRLKNTVMGAGHRLSQIARSRELHPGEATELAAITRELEDAVGRLERLLATLRRNG' A
#
# COMPACT_ATOMS: atom_id res chain seq x y z
N MET A 1 -23.64 -3.14 11.03
CA MET A 1 -22.20 -3.10 10.68
C MET A 1 -21.45 -2.94 11.98
N ALA A 2 -20.59 -3.89 12.36
CA ALA A 2 -19.76 -3.69 13.56
C ALA A 2 -18.70 -2.64 13.21
N ASP A 3 -18.70 -1.52 13.95
CA ASP A 3 -17.66 -0.52 13.80
C ASP A 3 -16.32 -1.12 14.23
N LEU A 4 -15.31 -1.00 13.35
CA LEU A 4 -13.95 -1.40 13.68
C LEU A 4 -13.44 -0.50 14.81
N PRO A 5 -12.61 -1.02 15.74
CA PRO A 5 -11.88 -0.18 16.69
C PRO A 5 -11.18 0.98 15.96
N PRO A 6 -11.12 2.19 16.53
CA PRO A 6 -10.58 3.37 15.85
C PRO A 6 -9.21 3.13 15.20
N THR A 7 -8.34 2.38 15.88
CA THR A 7 -7.01 2.00 15.39
C THR A 7 -7.04 1.04 14.20
N GLU A 8 -7.94 0.05 14.21
CA GLU A 8 -8.12 -0.86 13.08
C GLU A 8 -8.64 -0.13 11.84
N GLU A 9 -9.57 0.80 12.04
CA GLU A 9 -10.12 1.62 10.96
C GLU A 9 -9.05 2.56 10.37
N GLN A 10 -8.24 3.20 11.22
CA GLN A 10 -7.11 4.02 10.77
C GLN A 10 -6.11 3.21 9.95
N LEU A 11 -5.76 2.02 10.44
CA LEU A 11 -4.79 1.16 9.77
C LEU A 11 -5.35 0.58 8.45
N ARG A 12 -6.66 0.27 8.40
CA ARG A 12 -7.36 -0.09 7.16
C ARG A 12 -7.34 1.03 6.13
N ARG A 13 -7.61 2.28 6.54
CA ARG A 13 -7.56 3.47 5.66
C ARG A 13 -6.16 3.67 5.10
N LEU A 14 -5.13 3.58 5.95
CA LEU A 14 -3.74 3.71 5.52
C LEU A 14 -3.40 2.66 4.46
N LYS A 15 -3.77 1.40 4.69
CA LYS A 15 -3.59 0.32 3.70
C LYS A 15 -4.20 0.66 2.35
N ASN A 16 -5.45 1.10 2.34
CA ASN A 16 -6.17 1.45 1.11
C ASN A 16 -5.50 2.60 0.35
N THR A 17 -5.02 3.62 1.09
CA THR A 17 -4.29 4.75 0.49
C THR A 17 -3.00 4.29 -0.16
N VAL A 18 -2.21 3.47 0.53
CA VAL A 18 -0.92 2.97 0.00
C VAL A 18 -1.15 2.05 -1.21
N MET A 19 -2.13 1.14 -1.15
CA MET A 19 -2.51 0.32 -2.32
C MET A 19 -2.92 1.18 -3.52
N GLY A 20 -3.75 2.19 -3.31
CA GLY A 20 -4.20 3.09 -4.38
C GLY A 20 -3.06 3.91 -4.97
N ALA A 21 -2.12 4.36 -4.15
CA ALA A 21 -0.91 5.04 -4.61
C ALA A 21 -0.02 4.10 -5.43
N GLY A 22 0.28 2.91 -4.91
CA GLY A 22 1.08 1.89 -5.62
C GLY A 22 0.50 1.52 -6.98
N HIS A 23 -0.83 1.36 -7.07
CA HIS A 23 -1.48 1.08 -8.36
C HIS A 23 -1.26 2.21 -9.38
N ARG A 24 -1.41 3.47 -8.98
CA ARG A 24 -1.18 4.62 -9.86
C ARG A 24 0.28 4.75 -10.28
N LEU A 25 1.22 4.53 -9.37
CA LEU A 25 2.66 4.56 -9.68
C LEU A 25 3.02 3.43 -10.65
N SER A 26 2.44 2.24 -10.49
CA SER A 26 2.62 1.13 -11.45
C SER A 26 2.10 1.48 -12.85
N GLN A 27 0.97 2.18 -12.94
CA GLN A 27 0.43 2.65 -14.22
C GLN A 27 1.35 3.66 -14.89
N ILE A 28 1.89 4.62 -14.14
CA ILE A 28 2.85 5.62 -14.63
C ILE A 28 4.15 4.96 -15.07
N ALA A 29 4.69 4.00 -14.29
CA ALA A 29 5.90 3.25 -14.68
C ALA A 29 5.74 2.49 -16.00
N ARG A 30 4.51 2.14 -16.36
CA ARG A 30 4.16 1.45 -17.62
C ARG A 30 3.75 2.41 -18.72
N SER A 31 3.45 3.68 -18.42
CA SER A 31 3.26 4.69 -19.47
C SER A 31 4.62 4.94 -20.10
N ARG A 32 4.71 4.93 -21.43
CA ARG A 32 5.98 5.17 -22.16
C ARG A 32 6.44 6.63 -22.07
N GLU A 33 6.00 7.34 -21.04
CA GLU A 33 6.22 8.76 -20.79
C GLU A 33 7.46 8.99 -19.92
N LEU A 34 7.93 7.95 -19.21
CA LEU A 34 9.12 8.02 -18.38
C LEU A 34 10.36 7.54 -19.11
N HIS A 35 11.52 8.11 -18.77
CA HIS A 35 12.80 7.53 -19.14
C HIS A 35 12.98 6.16 -18.48
N PRO A 36 13.74 5.22 -19.08
CA PRO A 36 13.89 3.87 -18.53
C PRO A 36 14.42 3.82 -17.09
N GLY A 37 15.31 4.75 -16.71
CA GLY A 37 15.82 4.87 -15.35
C GLY A 37 14.73 5.27 -14.35
N GLU A 38 13.92 6.27 -14.69
CA GLU A 38 12.80 6.75 -13.87
C GLU A 38 11.71 5.67 -13.73
N ALA A 39 11.41 4.95 -14.81
CA ALA A 39 10.47 3.83 -14.77
C ALA A 39 10.96 2.70 -13.85
N THR A 40 12.28 2.44 -13.83
CA THR A 40 12.90 1.44 -12.95
C THR A 40 12.82 1.88 -11.48
N GLU A 41 13.14 3.13 -11.18
CA GLU A 41 13.04 3.69 -9.84
C GLU A 41 11.59 3.69 -9.34
N LEU A 42 10.65 4.07 -10.21
CA LEU A 42 9.23 4.07 -9.89
C LEU A 42 8.68 2.65 -9.63
N ALA A 43 9.18 1.65 -10.35
CA ALA A 43 8.88 0.25 -10.10
C ALA A 43 9.43 -0.22 -8.74
N ALA A 44 10.64 0.23 -8.36
CA ALA A 44 11.21 -0.05 -7.04
C ALA A 44 10.37 0.56 -5.91
N ILE A 45 9.99 1.84 -6.03
CA ILE A 45 9.10 2.52 -5.08
C ILE A 45 7.75 1.80 -4.97
N THR A 46 7.18 1.37 -6.10
CA THR A 46 5.92 0.61 -6.11
C THR A 46 6.06 -0.68 -5.29
N ARG A 47 7.17 -1.39 -5.45
CA ARG A 47 7.45 -2.63 -4.70
C ARG A 47 7.59 -2.38 -3.20
N GLU A 48 8.30 -1.32 -2.80
CA GLU A 48 8.43 -0.95 -1.39
C GLU A 48 7.07 -0.62 -0.75
N LEU A 49 6.16 0.02 -1.50
CA LEU A 49 4.81 0.28 -1.03
C LEU A 49 3.98 -0.99 -0.88
N GLU A 50 4.12 -1.97 -1.78
CA GLU A 50 3.49 -3.29 -1.67
C GLU A 50 3.99 -4.05 -0.43
N ASP A 51 5.31 -4.02 -0.17
CA ASP A 51 5.90 -4.62 1.02
C ASP A 51 5.41 -3.94 2.30
N ALA A 52 5.30 -2.62 2.30
CA ALA A 52 4.72 -1.85 3.39
C ALA A 52 3.25 -2.25 3.64
N VAL A 53 2.44 -2.39 2.59
CA VAL A 53 1.05 -2.89 2.69
C VAL A 53 1.02 -4.26 3.35
N GLY A 54 1.86 -5.20 2.91
CA GLY A 54 1.92 -6.54 3.52
C GLY A 54 2.29 -6.51 5.01
N ARG A 55 3.15 -5.56 5.43
CA ARG A 55 3.45 -5.34 6.85
C ARG A 55 2.25 -4.77 7.61
N LEU A 56 1.50 -3.83 7.03
CA LEU A 56 0.28 -3.29 7.63
C LEU A 56 -0.81 -4.37 7.78
N GLU A 57 -0.93 -5.28 6.82
CA GLU A 57 -1.88 -6.39 6.89
C GLU A 57 -1.54 -7.37 8.02
N ARG A 58 -0.26 -7.70 8.21
CA ARG A 58 0.19 -8.50 9.35
C ARG A 58 -0.10 -7.82 10.68
N LEU A 59 0.07 -6.49 10.75
CA LEU A 59 -0.25 -5.71 11.95
C LEU A 59 -1.76 -5.73 12.24
N LEU A 60 -2.62 -5.50 11.23
CA LEU A 60 -4.08 -5.60 11.36
C LEU A 60 -4.51 -6.99 11.85
N ALA A 61 -3.94 -8.05 11.27
CA ALA A 61 -4.24 -9.42 11.68
C ALA A 61 -3.81 -9.69 13.13
N THR A 62 -2.70 -9.08 13.57
CA THR A 62 -2.24 -9.20 14.96
C THR A 62 -3.18 -8.46 15.92
N LEU A 63 -3.62 -7.24 15.58
CA LEU A 63 -4.58 -6.49 16.39
C LEU A 63 -5.90 -7.24 16.56
N ARG A 64 -6.47 -7.77 15.47
CA ARG A 64 -7.71 -8.56 15.50
C ARG A 64 -7.65 -9.85 16.31
N ARG A 65 -6.45 -10.41 16.51
CA ARG A 65 -6.25 -11.62 17.31
C ARG A 65 -6.06 -11.32 18.80
N ASN A 66 -5.65 -10.09 19.13
CA ASN A 66 -5.27 -9.68 20.48
C ASN A 66 -6.27 -8.72 21.13
N GLY A 67 -7.24 -8.20 20.35
CA GLY A 67 -8.39 -7.44 20.83
C GLY A 67 -9.62 -8.32 20.97
#